data_AF-D2S248-F1
#
_entry.id   AF-D2S248-F1
#
_cell.length_a   1.000
_cell.length_b   1.000
_cell.length_c   1.000
_cell.angle_alpha   90.00
_cell.angle_beta   90.00
_cell.angle_gamma   90.00
#
_symmetry.space_group_name_H-M   'P 1'
#
loop_
_entity.id
_entity.type
_entity.pdbx_description
1 polymer ?
#
loop_
_entity_poly.entity_id
_entity_poly.type
_entity_poly.pdbx_seq_one_letter_code
_entity_poly.pdbx_strand_id
1 'polypeptide(L)' 'MSTMSWKESFWSLVRDYQTQLGMLWLFLVFMLVLTAITLLFGERGTESYTLAILNLVIVLGFGSIVSAVFWMSVRRDIPR' A
#
# COMPACT_ATOMS: atom_id res chain seq x y z
N MET A 1 13.91 2.93 31.93
CA MET A 1 13.54 3.05 30.50
C MET A 1 12.79 1.78 30.15
N SER A 2 11.45 1.80 30.16
CA SER A 2 10.68 0.61 29.82
C SER A 2 11.01 0.24 28.37
N THR A 3 11.65 -0.91 28.18
CA THR A 3 11.91 -1.45 26.85
C THR A 3 10.57 -1.81 26.23
N MET A 4 10.00 -0.89 25.45
CA MET A 4 8.85 -1.18 24.60
C MET A 4 9.22 -2.33 23.67
N SER A 5 8.30 -3.28 23.54
CA SER A 5 8.47 -4.35 22.55
C SER A 5 8.57 -3.72 21.15
N TRP A 6 9.46 -4.25 20.30
CA TRP A 6 9.59 -3.79 18.91
C TRP A 6 8.23 -3.75 18.18
N LYS A 7 7.36 -4.71 18.50
CA LYS A 7 5.98 -4.74 18.00
C LYS A 7 5.16 -3.53 18.45
N GLU A 8 5.24 -3.15 19.73
CA GLU A 8 4.51 -1.99 20.28
C GLU A 8 4.99 -0.69 19.66
N SER A 9 6.31 -0.54 19.50
CA SER A 9 6.90 0.62 18.82
C SER A 9 6.42 0.74 17.37
N PHE A 10 6.40 -0.37 16.62
CA PHE A 10 5.85 -0.40 15.27
C PHE A 10 4.38 0.04 15.22
N TRP A 11 3.52 -0.51 16.06
CA TRP A 11 2.10 -0.14 16.08
C TRP A 11 1.85 1.28 16.57
N SER A 12 2.73 1.82 17.43
CA SER A 12 2.70 3.23 17.80
C SER A 12 2.97 4.12 16.60
N LEU A 13 4.01 3.82 15.82
CA LEU A 13 4.33 4.57 14.60
C LEU A 13 3.19 4.47 13.57
N VAL A 14 2.65 3.28 13.34
CA VAL A 14 1.51 3.09 12.41
C VAL A 14 0.31 3.96 12.81
N ARG A 15 0.05 4.09 14.11
CA ARG A 15 -1.02 4.95 14.63
C ARG A 15 -0.70 6.44 14.43
N ASP A 16 0.52 6.87 14.74
CA ASP A 16 0.94 8.28 14.57
C ASP A 16 0.83 8.73 13.09
N TYR A 17 1.05 7.79 12.17
CA TYR A 17 0.97 8.01 10.72
C TYR A 17 -0.27 7.41 10.06
N GLN A 18 -1.34 7.12 10.81
CA GLN A 18 -2.51 6.41 10.28
C GLN A 18 -3.17 7.16 9.10
N THR A 19 -3.26 8.49 9.18
CA THR A 19 -3.81 9.32 8.09
C THR A 19 -2.94 9.24 6.84
N GLN A 20 -1.62 9.31 6.99
CA GLN A 20 -0.65 9.20 5.91
C GLN A 20 -0.67 7.80 5.29
N LEU A 21 -0.82 6.77 6.11
CA LEU A 21 -0.98 5.39 5.66
C LEU A 21 -2.27 5.22 4.83
N GLY A 22 -3.37 5.86 5.24
CA GLY A 22 -4.61 5.91 4.47
C GLY A 22 -4.46 6.63 3.13
N MET A 23 -3.72 7.75 3.09
CA MET A 23 -3.40 8.45 1.84
C MET A 23 -2.54 7.59 0.91
N LEU A 24 -1.51 6.92 1.45
CA LEU A 24 -0.66 6.00 0.70
C LEU A 24 -1.47 4.83 0.14
N TRP A 25 -2.38 4.26 0.94
CA TRP A 25 -3.27 3.20 0.49
C TRP A 25 -4.17 3.66 -0.67
N LEU A 26 -4.79 4.84 -0.54
CA LEU A 26 -5.63 5.42 -1.59
C LEU A 26 -4.83 5.65 -2.89
N PHE A 27 -3.61 6.17 -2.76
CA PHE A 27 -2.70 6.35 -3.90
C PHE A 27 -2.39 5.02 -4.60
N LEU A 28 -2.10 3.96 -3.84
CA LEU A 28 -1.81 2.63 -4.40
C LEU A 28 -3.03 2.04 -5.11
N VAL A 29 -4.23 2.21 -4.57
CA VAL A 29 -5.47 1.79 -5.23
C VAL A 29 -5.67 2.56 -6.54
N PHE A 30 -5.45 3.88 -6.53
CA PHE A 30 -5.56 4.69 -7.74
C PHE A 30 -4.54 4.28 -8.81
N MET A 31 -3.28 4.05 -8.41
CA MET A 31 -2.23 3.54 -9.29
C MET A 31 -2.57 2.17 -9.87
N LEU A 32 -3.19 1.29 -9.09
CA LEU A 32 -3.63 -0.03 -9.55
C LEU A 32 -4.71 0.12 -10.64
N VAL A 33 -5.67 1.03 -10.44
CA VAL A 33 -6.72 1.32 -11.43
C VAL A 33 -6.10 1.86 -12.73
N LEU A 34 -5.19 2.84 -12.64
CA LEU A 34 -4.51 3.37 -13.82
C LEU A 34 -3.72 2.28 -14.56
N THR A 35 -3.00 1.44 -13.82
CA THR A 35 -2.23 0.33 -14.40
C THR A 35 -3.13 -0.69 -15.09
N ALA A 36 -4.28 -1.02 -14.49
CA ALA A 36 -5.26 -1.90 -15.10
C ALA A 36 -5.79 -1.31 -16.41
N ILE A 37 -6.12 -0.01 -16.44
CA ILE A 37 -6.53 0.68 -17.68
C ILE A 37 -5.42 0.60 -18.72
N THR A 38 -4.17 0.89 -18.36
CA THR A 38 -3.03 0.79 -19.28
C THR A 38 -2.86 -0.62 -19.85
N LEU A 39 -3.08 -1.67 -19.05
CA LEU A 39 -2.96 -3.05 -19.53
C LEU A 39 -4.15 -3.50 -20.39
N LEU A 40 -5.34 -2.95 -20.15
CA LEU A 40 -6.55 -3.26 -20.91
C LEU A 40 -6.58 -2.58 -22.28
N PHE A 41 -6.09 -1.33 -22.36
CA PHE A 41 -6.14 -0.52 -23.59
C PHE A 41 -4.78 -0.32 -24.25
N GLY A 42 -3.68 -0.70 -23.59
CA GLY A 42 -2.33 -0.55 -24.13
C GLY A 42 -2.00 -1.56 -25.22
N GLU A 43 -1.23 -1.10 -26.20
CA GLU A 43 -0.79 -1.93 -27.32
C GLU A 43 0.26 -2.95 -26.86
N ARG A 44 -0.04 -4.24 -27.06
CA ARG A 44 0.83 -5.36 -26.63
C ARG A 44 2.12 -5.37 -27.44
N GLY A 45 3.24 -5.65 -26.78
CA GLY A 45 4.56 -5.73 -27.41
C GLY A 45 5.32 -4.41 -27.46
N THR A 46 4.76 -3.32 -26.93
CA THR A 46 5.47 -2.06 -26.72
C THR A 46 6.25 -2.07 -25.40
N GLU A 47 7.30 -1.25 -25.31
CA GLU A 47 8.04 -1.06 -24.04
C GLU A 47 7.13 -0.56 -22.91
N SER A 48 6.16 0.28 -23.25
CA SER A 48 5.13 0.77 -22.32
C SER A 48 4.29 -0.36 -21.70
N TYR A 49 3.95 -1.39 -22.48
CA TYR A 49 3.22 -2.56 -21.98
C TYR A 49 4.05 -3.37 -20.98
N THR A 50 5.35 -3.57 -21.25
CA THR A 50 6.26 -4.25 -20.31
C THR A 50 6.41 -3.46 -19.00
N LEU A 51 6.54 -2.13 -19.09
CA LEU A 51 6.59 -1.26 -17.92
C LEU A 51 5.29 -1.32 -17.10
N ALA A 52 4.13 -1.39 -17.76
CA ALA A 52 2.85 -1.52 -17.07
C ALA A 52 2.73 -2.85 -16.31
N ILE A 53 3.26 -3.95 -16.85
CA ILE A 53 3.30 -5.25 -16.13
C ILE A 53 4.21 -5.16 -14.90
N LEU A 54 5.40 -4.58 -15.03
CA LEU A 54 6.30 -4.41 -13.89
C LEU A 54 5.67 -3.52 -12.82
N ASN A 55 5.04 -2.42 -13.24
CA ASN A 55 4.31 -1.54 -12.33
C ASN A 55 3.18 -2.29 -11.61
N LEU A 56 2.44 -3.15 -12.32
CA LEU A 56 1.40 -3.98 -11.71
C LEU A 56 1.98 -4.87 -10.60
N VAL A 57 3.10 -5.54 -10.86
CA VAL A 57 3.75 -6.41 -9.86
C VAL A 57 4.18 -5.62 -8.62
N ILE A 58 4.78 -4.44 -8.81
CA ILE A 58 5.22 -3.58 -7.72
C ILE A 58 4.03 -3.06 -6.91
N VAL A 59 2.99 -2.56 -7.59
CA VAL A 59 1.79 -2.01 -6.96
C VAL A 59 1.03 -3.11 -6.21
N LEU A 60 0.93 -4.33 -6.74
CA LEU A 60 0.32 -5.45 -6.02
C LEU A 60 1.16 -5.87 -4.80
N GLY A 61 2.48 -5.96 -4.94
CA GLY A 61 3.40 -6.28 -3.86
C GLY A 61 3.29 -5.28 -2.71
N PHE A 62 3.57 -4.00 -2.97
CA PHE A 62 3.48 -2.95 -1.96
C PHE A 62 2.05 -2.70 -1.49
N GLY A 63 1.09 -2.73 -2.42
CA GLY A 63 -0.34 -2.56 -2.13
C GLY A 63 -0.85 -3.61 -1.16
N SER A 64 -0.43 -4.87 -1.28
CA SER A 64 -0.83 -5.93 -0.34
C SER A 64 -0.32 -5.67 1.08
N ILE A 65 0.95 -5.26 1.22
CA ILE A 65 1.57 -4.95 2.52
C ILE A 65 0.88 -3.75 3.16
N VAL A 66 0.75 -2.65 2.42
CA VAL A 66 0.10 -1.42 2.92
C VAL A 66 -1.36 -1.68 3.27
N SER A 67 -2.09 -2.43 2.44
CA SER A 67 -3.48 -2.82 2.73
C SER A 67 -3.58 -3.64 4.00
N ALA A 68 -2.70 -4.62 4.21
CA ALA A 68 -2.69 -5.43 5.42
C ALA A 68 -2.43 -4.58 6.68
N VAL A 69 -1.43 -3.69 6.62
CA VAL A 69 -1.09 -2.80 7.75
C VAL A 69 -2.23 -1.81 8.03
N PHE A 70 -2.78 -1.18 6.99
CA PHE A 70 -3.88 -0.22 7.11
C PHE A 70 -5.13 -0.90 7.69
N TRP A 71 -5.50 -2.06 7.17
CA TRP A 71 -6.67 -2.80 7.63
C TRP A 71 -6.52 -3.26 9.09
N MET A 72 -5.33 -3.75 9.47
CA MET A 72 -5.04 -4.09 10.87
C MET A 72 -5.03 -2.85 11.77
N SER A 73 -4.57 -1.70 11.28
CA SER A 73 -4.61 -0.43 12.01
C SER A 73 -6.03 0.05 12.25
N VAL A 74 -6.93 -0.10 11.27
CA VAL A 74 -8.35 0.28 11.40
C VAL A 74 -9.10 -0.68 12.31
N ARG A 75 -8.79 -1.98 12.26
CA ARG A 75 -9.44 -3.01 13.10
C ARG A 75 -8.98 -3.04 14.53
N ARG A 76 -7.75 -2.60 14.81
CA ARG A 76 -7.34 -2.39 16.19
C ARG A 76 -7.99 -1.10 16.65
N ASP A 77 -8.98 -1.20 17.53
CA ASP A 77 -9.28 -0.15 18.48
C ASP A 77 -8.04 0.05 19.36
N ILE A 78 -7.05 0.78 18.83
CA ILE A 78 -5.89 1.20 19.62
C ILE A 78 -6.38 2.43 20.38
N PRO A 79 -6.71 2.34 21.69
CA PRO A 79 -7.12 3.50 22.46
C PRO A 79 -6.05 4.58 22.34
N ARG A 80 -6.50 5.83 22.17
CA ARG A 80 -5.64 7.01 22.18
C ARG A 80 -4.95 7.16 23.53
#